data_AF-A0A0G0MT27-F1
#
_entry.id   AF-A0A0G0MT27-F1
#
_cell.length_a   1.000
_cell.length_b   1.000
_cell.length_c   1.000
_cell.angle_alpha   90.00
_cell.angle_beta   90.00
_cell.angle_gamma   90.00
#
_symmetry.space_group_name_H-M   'P 1'
#
loop_
_entity.id
_entity.type
_entity.pdbx_description
1 polymer ?
#
loop_
_entity_poly.entity_id
_entity_poly.type
_entity_poly.pdbx_seq_one_letter_code
_entity_poly.pdbx_strand_id
1 'polypeptide(L)'
;MIQLAISRRREFGADIGAVSITRQPDGLIKALQKIAHDREPLEAANKATAHLYIVNPFKAEGPERSRRNPINTFSNLFNTHPPVEDRIKELQKMA
;
A
#
# COMPACT_ATOMS: atom_id res chain seq x y z
N MET A 1 -10.06 -1.81 -14.17
CA MET A 1 -9.78 -3.11 -13.53
C MET A 1 -8.42 -3.69 -13.91
N ILE A 2 -8.11 -3.85 -15.21
CA ILE A 2 -6.85 -4.45 -15.68
C ILE A 2 -5.61 -3.65 -15.25
N GLN A 3 -5.59 -2.33 -15.46
CA GLN A 3 -4.48 -1.45 -15.07
C GLN A 3 -4.16 -1.52 -13.57
N LEU A 4 -5.17 -1.68 -12.72
CA LEU A 4 -5.02 -1.79 -11.26
C LEU A 4 -4.43 -3.15 -10.85
N ALA A 5 -4.87 -4.23 -11.49
CA ALA A 5 -4.31 -5.56 -11.25
C ALA A 5 -2.84 -5.66 -11.69
N ILE A 6 -2.50 -5.01 -12.81
CA ILE A 6 -1.12 -4.86 -13.27
C ILE A 6 -0.30 -4.05 -12.25
N SER A 7 -0.84 -2.94 -11.73
CA SER A 7 -0.15 -2.12 -10.72
C SER A 7 0.19 -2.91 -9.47
N ARG A 8 -0.77 -3.65 -8.91
CA ARG A 8 -0.54 -4.46 -7.70
C ARG A 8 0.53 -5.54 -7.90
N ARG A 9 0.55 -6.23 -9.03
CA ARG A 9 1.60 -7.22 -9.33
C ARG A 9 2.99 -6.59 -9.42
N ARG A 10 3.09 -5.37 -9.96
CA ARG A 10 4.38 -4.65 -10.02
C ARG A 10 4.89 -4.28 -8.63
N GLU A 11 4.02 -3.85 -7.71
CA GLU A 11 4.43 -3.50 -6.35
C GLU A 11 5.03 -4.71 -5.60
N PHE A 12 4.40 -5.89 -5.69
CA PHE A 12 4.99 -7.12 -5.14
C PHE A 12 6.32 -7.48 -5.81
N GLY A 13 6.40 -7.34 -7.14
CA GLY A 13 7.64 -7.56 -7.87
C GLY A 13 8.76 -6.59 -7.45
N ALA A 14 8.41 -5.33 -7.17
CA ALA A 14 9.34 -4.32 -6.68
C ALA A 14 9.86 -4.66 -5.28
N ASP A 15 8.99 -5.11 -4.37
CA ASP A 15 9.38 -5.57 -3.03
C ASP A 15 10.33 -6.76 -3.07
N ILE A 16 9.99 -7.79 -3.84
CA ILE A 16 10.82 -8.98 -4.03
C ILE A 16 12.16 -8.60 -4.67
N GLY A 17 12.15 -7.71 -5.67
CA GLY A 17 13.35 -7.18 -6.30
C GLY A 17 14.25 -6.43 -5.33
N ALA A 18 13.67 -5.56 -4.49
CA ALA A 18 14.39 -4.82 -3.46
C ALA A 18 15.05 -5.76 -2.45
N VAL A 19 14.34 -6.79 -1.98
CA VAL A 19 14.93 -7.81 -1.09
C VAL A 19 16.01 -8.62 -1.81
N SER A 20 15.82 -8.96 -3.07
CA SER A 20 16.83 -9.71 -3.84
C SER A 20 18.15 -8.94 -3.98
N ILE A 21 18.08 -7.61 -4.11
CA ILE A 21 19.26 -6.73 -4.22
C ILE A 21 19.89 -6.49 -2.84
N THR A 22 19.09 -6.14 -1.83
CA THR A 22 19.57 -5.71 -0.52
C THR A 22 19.84 -6.85 0.45
N ARG A 23 19.26 -8.03 0.20
CA ARG A 23 19.19 -9.18 1.10
C ARG A 23 18.71 -8.83 2.50
N GLN A 24 17.76 -7.88 2.58
CA GLN A 24 17.29 -7.34 3.86
C GLN A 24 15.76 -7.29 3.93
N PRO A 25 15.08 -8.45 4.04
CA PRO A 25 13.62 -8.51 4.13
C PRO A 25 13.09 -7.82 5.39
N ASP A 26 13.72 -8.03 6.55
CA ASP A 26 13.31 -7.44 7.83
C ASP A 26 13.37 -5.91 7.82
N GLY A 27 14.39 -5.34 7.18
CA GLY A 27 14.53 -3.90 7.04
C GLY A 27 13.39 -3.29 6.22
N LEU A 28 13.01 -3.94 5.12
CA LEU A 28 11.90 -3.50 4.28
C LEU A 28 10.55 -3.64 5.02
N ILE A 29 10.34 -4.73 5.76
CA ILE A 29 9.15 -4.93 6.60
C ILE A 29 9.03 -3.79 7.63
N LYS A 30 10.10 -3.50 8.37
CA LYS A 30 10.12 -2.42 9.38
C LYS A 30 9.87 -1.05 8.75
N ALA A 31 10.41 -0.79 7.56
CA ALA A 31 10.18 0.46 6.83
C ALA A 31 8.71 0.61 6.43
N LEU A 32 8.12 -0.44 5.85
CA LEU A 32 6.70 -0.45 5.47
C LEU A 32 5.78 -0.26 6.69
N GLN A 33 6.08 -0.93 7.81
CA GLN A 33 5.36 -0.73 9.06
C GLN A 33 5.44 0.72 9.54
N LYS A 34 6.63 1.32 9.54
CA LYS A 34 6.81 2.72 9.95
C LYS A 34 5.98 3.67 9.09
N ILE A 35 6.02 3.52 7.77
CA ILE A 35 5.28 4.37 6.84
C ILE A 35 3.76 4.16 7.00
N ALA A 36 3.30 2.92 7.17
CA ALA A 36 1.88 2.64 7.37
C ALA A 36 1.33 3.25 8.67
N HIS A 37 2.15 3.33 9.72
CA HIS A 37 1.76 3.92 11.00
C HIS A 37 1.82 5.45 11.02
N ASP A 38 2.46 6.09 10.05
CA ASP A 38 2.55 7.55 9.95
C ASP A 38 1.17 8.18 9.75
N ARG A 39 0.75 9.08 10.64
CA ARG A 39 -0.58 9.67 10.65
C ARG A 39 -0.65 11.04 9.96
N GLU A 40 0.48 11.57 9.51
CA GLU A 40 0.51 12.87 8.85
C GLU A 40 -0.19 12.78 7.48
N PRO A 41 -1.28 13.54 7.27
CA PRO A 41 -1.92 13.61 5.97
C PRO A 41 -1.02 14.39 4.99
N LEU A 42 -0.83 13.83 3.80
CA LEU A 42 -0.06 14.48 2.76
C LEU A 42 -0.86 15.63 2.16
N GLU A 43 -0.39 16.87 2.37
CA GLU A 43 -1.06 18.10 1.92
C GLU A 43 -1.21 18.18 0.39
N ALA A 44 -0.28 17.57 -0.36
CA ALA A 44 -0.22 17.63 -1.83
C ALA A 44 -0.76 16.37 -2.54
N ALA A 45 -1.21 15.35 -1.80
CA ALA A 45 -1.66 14.11 -2.41
C ALA A 45 -3.03 14.28 -3.08
N ASN A 46 -3.12 13.99 -4.38
CA ASN A 46 -4.38 13.91 -5.10
C ASN A 46 -4.52 12.53 -5.78
N LYS A 47 -5.73 12.19 -6.25
CA LYS A 47 -6.00 10.85 -6.83
C LYS A 47 -5.11 10.56 -8.05
N ALA A 48 -4.73 11.58 -8.81
CA ALA A 48 -3.86 11.43 -9.96
C ALA A 48 -2.42 11.11 -9.54
N THR A 49 -1.95 11.60 -8.38
CA THR A 49 -0.59 11.35 -7.87
C THR A 49 -0.47 10.14 -6.94
N ALA A 50 -1.59 9.49 -6.57
CA ALA A 50 -1.63 8.35 -5.64
C ALA A 50 -0.63 7.23 -5.97
N HIS A 51 -0.40 6.98 -7.26
CA HIS A 51 0.48 5.93 -7.76
C HIS A 51 2.00 6.25 -7.63
N LEU A 52 2.36 7.49 -7.28
CA LEU A 52 3.75 7.91 -7.04
C LEU A 52 4.21 7.66 -5.59
N TYR A 53 3.28 7.37 -4.68
CA TYR A 53 3.57 7.15 -3.27
C TYR A 53 3.86 5.68 -2.97
N ILE A 54 4.60 5.39 -1.89
CA ILE A 54 4.95 4.02 -1.46
C ILE A 54 3.75 3.30 -0.83
N VAL A 55 2.90 4.04 -0.13
CA VAL A 55 1.65 3.58 0.48
C VAL A 55 0.51 4.45 -0.03
N ASN A 56 -0.73 3.96 0.05
CA ASN A 56 -1.88 4.79 -0.33
C ASN A 56 -1.94 6.04 0.57
N PRO A 57 -1.81 7.27 0.00
CA PRO A 57 -1.86 8.50 0.77
C PRO A 57 -3.27 8.82 1.30
N PHE A 58 -4.30 8.26 0.66
CA PHE A 58 -5.68 8.33 1.11
C PHE A 58 -5.95 7.16 2.04
N LYS A 59 -5.56 7.31 3.32
CA LYS A 59 -5.89 6.32 4.34
C LYS A 59 -7.40 6.14 4.37
N ALA A 60 -7.87 4.92 4.08
CA ALA A 60 -9.24 4.54 4.35
C ALA A 60 -9.47 4.73 5.85
N GLU A 61 -10.33 5.66 6.24
CA GLU A 61 -10.81 5.74 7.62
C GLU A 61 -11.26 4.32 8.03
N GLY A 62 -10.75 3.85 9.18
CA GLY A 62 -10.74 2.45 9.56
C GLY A 62 -12.10 1.73 9.54
N PRO A 63 -12.09 0.40 9.78
CA PRO A 63 -13.27 -0.46 9.66
C PRO A 63 -14.49 -0.05 10.51
N GLU A 64 -14.32 0.82 11.52
CA GLU A 64 -15.42 1.31 12.35
C GLU A 64 -16.27 2.41 11.70
N ARG A 65 -15.75 3.20 10.75
CA ARG A 65 -16.51 4.28 10.10
C ARG A 65 -17.09 3.90 8.74
N SER A 66 -16.69 2.75 8.19
CA SER A 66 -17.17 2.23 6.91
C SER A 66 -18.64 1.78 6.93
N ARG A 67 -19.25 1.63 8.12
CA ARG A 67 -20.64 1.16 8.27
C ARG A 67 -21.73 2.20 8.00
N ARG A 68 -21.40 3.48 7.73
CA ARG A 68 -22.42 4.54 7.57
C ARG A 68 -22.48 5.24 6.21
N ASN A 69 -21.68 4.85 5.22
CA ASN A 69 -21.74 5.53 3.92
C ASN A 69 -21.53 4.56 2.73
N PRO A 70 -22.56 4.26 1.92
CA PRO A 70 -22.46 3.35 0.78
C PRO A 70 -21.50 3.83 -0.33
N ILE A 71 -20.94 5.03 -0.20
CA ILE A 71 -19.99 5.64 -1.14
C ILE A 71 -18.53 5.16 -0.92
N ASN A 72 -18.18 4.65 0.28
CA ASN A 72 -16.78 4.30 0.60
C ASN A 72 -16.29 2.99 -0.03
N THR A 73 -17.20 2.15 -0.55
CA THR A 73 -16.85 0.90 -1.25
C THR A 73 -16.16 1.15 -2.59
N PHE A 74 -16.41 2.30 -3.23
CA PHE A 74 -15.78 2.69 -4.49
C PHE A 74 -14.36 3.26 -4.31
N SER A 75 -14.02 3.75 -3.11
CA SER A 75 -12.66 4.21 -2.77
C SER A 75 -11.63 3.08 -2.88
N ASN A 76 -12.01 1.87 -2.47
CA ASN A 76 -11.19 0.66 -2.59
C ASN A 76 -10.92 0.24 -4.05
N LEU A 77 -11.74 0.69 -5.01
CA LEU A 77 -11.54 0.42 -6.43
C LEU A 77 -10.38 1.24 -7.02
N PHE A 78 -9.92 2.29 -6.34
CA PHE A 78 -8.78 3.12 -6.72
C PHE A 78 -7.56 2.95 -5.81
N ASN A 79 -7.52 1.87 -5.00
CA ASN A 79 -6.29 1.40 -4.38
C ASN A 79 -5.31 0.96 -5.47
N THR A 80 -4.52 1.91 -5.96
CA THR A 80 -3.40 1.69 -6.89
C THR A 80 -2.28 0.87 -6.26
N HIS A 81 -2.32 0.74 -4.93
CA HIS A 81 -1.40 -0.04 -4.10
C HIS A 81 -2.11 -1.21 -3.42
N PRO A 82 -1.49 -2.39 -3.34
CA PRO A 82 -1.98 -3.45 -2.48
C PRO A 82 -1.90 -2.99 -1.00
N PRO A 83 -2.77 -3.50 -0.11
CA PRO A 83 -2.66 -3.27 1.32
C PRO A 83 -1.23 -3.56 1.81
N VAL A 84 -0.74 -2.72 2.72
CA VAL A 84 0.64 -2.87 3.25
C VAL A 84 0.78 -4.19 4.01
N GLU A 85 -0.29 -4.66 4.64
CA GLU A 85 -0.38 -5.93 5.34
C GLU A 85 -0.10 -7.12 4.42
N ASP A 86 -0.65 -7.09 3.19
CA ASP A 86 -0.44 -8.14 2.20
C ASP A 86 1.02 -8.15 1.72
N ARG A 87 1.63 -6.98 1.54
CA ARG A 87 3.05 -6.84 1.17
C ARG A 87 3.96 -7.37 2.27
N ILE A 88 3.70 -7.01 3.53
CA ILE A 88 4.45 -7.51 4.69
C ILE A 88 4.37 -9.04 4.75
N LYS A 89 3.19 -9.61 4.53
CA LYS A 89 3.00 -11.06 4.57
C LYS A 89 3.83 -11.79 3.51
N GLU A 90 3.96 -11.24 2.30
CA GLU A 90 4.82 -11.83 1.28
C GLU A 90 6.31 -11.68 1.62
N LEU A 91 6.72 -10.53 2.14
CA LEU A 91 8.11 -10.29 2.57
C LEU A 91 8.52 -11.21 3.72
N GLN A 92 7.61 -11.52 4.64
CA GLN A 92 7.85 -12.47 5.74
C GLN A 92 8.16 -13.89 5.26
N LYS A 93 7.78 -14.26 4.03
CA LYS A 93 8.15 -15.56 3.45
C LYS A 93 9.59 -15.60 2.95
N MET A 94 10.25 -14.45 2.88
CA MET A 94 11.62 -14.28 2.39
C MET A 94 12.62 -14.00 3.52
N ALA A 95 12.14 -13.76 4.75
CA ALA A 95 12.94 -13.61 5.96
C ALA A 95 13.23 -14.98 6.58
#